data_AF-A0A916CBU8-F1
#
_entry.id   AF-A0A916CBU8-F1
#
_cell.length_a   1.000
_cell.length_b   1.000
_cell.length_c   1.000
_cell.angle_alpha   90.00
_cell.angle_beta   90.00
_cell.angle_gamma   90.00
#
_symmetry.space_group_name_H-M   'P 1'
#
loop_
_entity.id
_entity.type
_entity.pdbx_description
1 polymer ?
#
loop_
_entity_poly.entity_id
_entity_poly.type
_entity_poly.pdbx_seq_one_letter_code
_entity_poly.pdbx_strand_id
1 'polypeptide(L)'
;MQNHMRVARESVLLQIGGVVIFAALVAALSALTHIQLDGIGLIVAGVVLAIVPAMLWLWMFYQQDRIEPEPRQYVLGVFVLGALLAYAIGQPVLRSVFAIQDWLGTNWVSGILGSILVGGFVQQFLLYAAVRYTVFNSAEFDERIDGIIYGAAAGLGYATMHNIQYVVGNNGVDLGIGVMRVAVEALSLASLGAISGYFLARAKFDKMGPLWLPIGMVIAATLNGIVDFTLAQVPLLGGGFSFNPWYGLVAAVIIAGATFAALFQLIHRLNLATAAGVAQLQESELDKALVGKGTQEEPEWMVWLVVAIALLIGWWMASTILGQTQMATTGNVSVTYPASWVRTSETNAAFAAYDQEHGGIYGTRVSVYQKAKTDLLPPQSSIFDAATNWVLERQKQLPGYRLLSVEPTQVQGREAATVGFVYLMDPPQGSASGAIPELMRAVDTLIISGDQIYILSFATPSHQFDSISHVREQLLASWRVP
;
A
#
# COMPACT_ATOMS: atom_id res chain seq x y z
N MET A 1 11.03 -38.50 -11.53
CA MET A 1 10.23 -37.31 -11.92
C MET A 1 8.79 -37.34 -11.39
N GLN A 2 8.04 -38.45 -11.54
CA GLN A 2 6.64 -38.55 -11.07
C GLN A 2 6.45 -38.37 -9.54
N ASN A 3 7.39 -38.85 -8.71
CA ASN A 3 7.31 -38.68 -7.26
C ASN A 3 7.50 -37.21 -6.82
N HIS A 4 8.38 -36.45 -7.47
CA HIS A 4 8.65 -35.04 -7.09
C HIS A 4 7.48 -34.11 -7.43
N MET A 5 6.85 -34.32 -8.58
CA MET A 5 5.63 -33.59 -8.97
C MET A 5 4.48 -33.87 -7.99
N ARG A 6 4.41 -35.10 -7.45
CA ARG A 6 3.40 -35.49 -6.48
C ARG A 6 3.59 -34.79 -5.13
N VAL A 7 4.80 -34.79 -4.57
CA VAL A 7 5.06 -34.15 -3.27
C VAL A 7 4.88 -32.63 -3.34
N ALA A 8 5.35 -31.99 -4.43
CA ALA A 8 5.13 -30.56 -4.63
C ALA A 8 3.63 -30.21 -4.78
N ARG A 9 2.86 -31.07 -5.46
CA ARG A 9 1.40 -30.89 -5.54
C ARG A 9 0.74 -31.07 -4.17
N GLU A 10 1.16 -32.05 -3.39
CA GLU A 10 0.65 -32.31 -2.04
C GLU A 10 0.96 -31.15 -1.10
N SER A 11 2.14 -30.53 -1.17
CA SER A 11 2.48 -29.37 -0.34
C SER A 11 1.66 -28.12 -0.70
N VAL A 12 1.45 -27.83 -2.00
CA VAL A 12 0.57 -26.75 -2.45
C VAL A 12 -0.87 -26.97 -1.99
N LEU A 13 -1.39 -28.20 -2.12
CA LEU A 13 -2.74 -28.52 -1.67
C LEU A 13 -2.90 -28.38 -0.15
N LEU A 14 -1.88 -28.75 0.62
CA LEU A 14 -1.87 -28.54 2.08
C LEU A 14 -1.87 -27.07 2.44
N GLN A 15 -1.17 -26.22 1.68
CA GLN A 15 -1.13 -24.78 1.95
C GLN A 15 -2.43 -24.08 1.61
N ILE A 16 -2.94 -24.32 0.39
CA ILE A 16 -4.23 -23.79 -0.05
C ILE A 16 -5.34 -24.29 0.88
N GLY A 17 -5.33 -25.60 1.19
CA GLY A 17 -6.23 -26.20 2.16
C GLY A 17 -6.10 -25.57 3.55
N GLY A 18 -4.87 -25.30 4.02
CA GLY A 18 -4.61 -24.65 5.30
C GLY A 18 -5.18 -23.24 5.40
N VAL A 19 -4.97 -22.39 4.37
CA VAL A 19 -5.56 -21.04 4.31
C VAL A 19 -7.09 -21.12 4.28
N VAL A 20 -7.65 -21.99 3.46
CA VAL A 20 -9.11 -22.16 3.33
C VAL A 20 -9.74 -22.67 4.62
N ILE A 21 -9.12 -23.67 5.27
CA ILE A 21 -9.59 -24.21 6.55
C ILE A 21 -9.49 -23.14 7.63
N PHE A 22 -8.38 -22.40 7.71
CA PHE A 22 -8.23 -21.31 8.67
C PHE A 22 -9.34 -20.26 8.51
N ALA A 23 -9.58 -19.80 7.27
CA ALA A 23 -10.64 -18.86 6.97
C ALA A 23 -12.04 -19.41 7.30
N ALA A 24 -12.30 -20.68 6.95
CA ALA A 24 -13.56 -21.34 7.27
C ALA A 24 -13.78 -21.47 8.79
N LEU A 25 -12.74 -21.76 9.56
CA LEU A 25 -12.80 -21.84 11.02
C LEU A 25 -13.11 -20.47 11.64
N VAL A 26 -12.48 -19.40 11.16
CA VAL A 26 -12.74 -18.04 11.65
C VAL A 26 -14.17 -17.61 11.28
N ALA A 27 -14.61 -17.88 10.06
CA ALA A 27 -15.98 -17.59 9.62
C ALA A 27 -17.02 -18.41 10.42
N ALA A 28 -16.75 -19.69 10.66
CA ALA A 28 -17.61 -20.54 11.48
C ALA A 28 -17.67 -20.05 12.93
N LEU A 29 -16.53 -19.71 13.53
CA LEU A 29 -16.47 -19.17 14.89
C LEU A 29 -17.28 -17.87 15.01
N SER A 30 -17.13 -16.97 14.03
CA SER A 30 -17.92 -15.73 13.97
C SER A 30 -19.43 -16.03 13.88
N ALA A 31 -19.83 -16.94 12.99
CA ALA A 31 -21.23 -17.33 12.81
C ALA A 31 -21.84 -18.05 14.03
N LEU A 32 -21.06 -18.90 14.69
CA LEU A 32 -21.48 -19.69 15.86
C LEU A 32 -21.60 -18.85 17.14
N THR A 33 -20.72 -17.85 17.29
CA THR A 33 -20.65 -17.06 18.53
C THR A 33 -21.54 -15.82 18.47
N HIS A 34 -22.00 -15.40 17.29
CA HIS A 34 -22.76 -14.17 17.06
C HIS A 34 -22.11 -12.91 17.68
N ILE A 35 -20.79 -12.93 17.90
CA ILE A 35 -20.08 -11.82 18.53
C ILE A 35 -20.02 -10.68 17.51
N GLN A 36 -20.77 -9.62 17.77
CA GLN A 36 -20.60 -8.34 17.08
C GLN A 36 -19.43 -7.62 17.74
N LEU A 37 -18.25 -7.74 17.15
CA LEU A 37 -17.09 -6.96 17.55
C LEU A 37 -17.17 -5.58 16.91
N ASP A 38 -17.21 -4.54 17.72
CA ASP A 38 -17.15 -3.15 17.30
C ASP A 38 -15.92 -2.44 17.89
N GLY A 39 -15.48 -1.38 17.21
CA GLY A 39 -14.36 -0.53 17.61
C GLY A 39 -13.11 -1.33 18.03
N ILE A 40 -12.72 -1.17 19.30
CA ILE A 40 -11.49 -1.75 19.86
C ILE A 40 -11.51 -3.30 19.81
N GLY A 41 -12.68 -3.92 20.01
CA GLY A 41 -12.79 -5.38 19.98
C GLY A 41 -12.39 -5.97 18.63
N LEU A 42 -12.79 -5.30 17.54
CA LEU A 42 -12.47 -5.72 16.18
C LEU A 42 -10.98 -5.52 15.85
N ILE A 43 -10.37 -4.45 16.37
CA ILE A 43 -8.93 -4.20 16.23
C ILE A 43 -8.13 -5.29 16.96
N VAL A 44 -8.47 -5.60 18.21
CA VAL A 44 -7.78 -6.63 18.99
C VAL A 44 -7.89 -7.99 18.32
N ALA A 45 -9.09 -8.38 17.90
CA ALA A 45 -9.29 -9.63 17.16
C ALA A 45 -8.49 -9.66 15.86
N GLY A 46 -8.47 -8.56 15.09
CA GLY A 46 -7.68 -8.47 13.87
C GLY A 46 -6.18 -8.59 14.11
N VAL A 47 -5.65 -8.00 15.18
CA VAL A 47 -4.23 -8.13 15.55
C VAL A 47 -3.89 -9.58 15.92
N VAL A 48 -4.76 -10.27 16.65
CA VAL A 48 -4.59 -11.71 16.92
C VAL A 48 -4.58 -12.50 15.62
N LEU A 49 -5.51 -12.19 14.71
CA LEU A 49 -5.62 -12.83 13.40
C LEU A 49 -4.46 -12.48 12.46
N ALA A 50 -3.72 -11.39 12.70
CA ALA A 50 -2.47 -11.07 12.00
C ALA A 50 -1.30 -11.94 12.45
N ILE A 51 -1.27 -12.33 13.74
CA ILE A 51 -0.18 -13.10 14.34
C ILE A 51 -0.39 -14.60 14.12
N VAL A 52 -1.61 -15.12 14.31
CA VAL A 52 -1.89 -16.57 14.31
C VAL A 52 -1.46 -17.26 13.01
N PRO A 53 -1.84 -16.80 11.80
CA PRO A 53 -1.40 -17.42 10.55
C PRO A 53 0.11 -17.38 10.40
N ALA A 54 0.75 -16.27 10.75
CA ALA A 54 2.20 -16.13 10.62
C ALA A 54 2.94 -17.13 11.52
N MET A 55 2.49 -17.32 12.75
CA MET A 55 3.06 -18.30 13.67
C MET A 55 2.80 -19.75 13.23
N LEU A 56 1.61 -20.04 12.69
CA LEU A 56 1.30 -21.36 12.13
C LEU A 56 2.21 -21.66 10.93
N TRP A 57 2.41 -20.71 10.03
CA TRP A 57 3.35 -20.87 8.91
C TRP A 57 4.78 -21.01 9.38
N LEU A 58 5.23 -20.20 10.36
CA LEU A 58 6.58 -20.31 10.90
C LEU A 58 6.84 -21.71 11.46
N TRP A 59 5.87 -22.26 12.20
CA TRP A 59 5.94 -23.62 12.71
C TRP A 59 5.97 -24.68 11.59
N MET A 60 5.18 -24.50 10.53
CA MET A 60 5.17 -25.40 9.37
C MET A 60 6.48 -25.37 8.59
N PHE A 61 7.08 -24.20 8.40
CA PHE A 61 8.39 -24.06 7.74
C PHE A 61 9.50 -24.65 8.61
N TYR A 62 9.48 -24.39 9.92
CA TYR A 62 10.45 -24.94 10.86
C TYR A 62 10.44 -26.48 10.88
N GLN A 63 9.27 -27.12 10.73
CA GLN A 63 9.19 -28.59 10.66
C GLN A 63 9.73 -29.22 9.38
N GLN A 64 10.00 -28.43 8.33
CA GLN A 64 10.61 -28.95 7.10
C GLN A 64 12.10 -29.20 7.29
N ASP A 65 12.71 -28.55 8.27
CA ASP A 65 14.08 -28.79 8.69
C ASP A 65 14.16 -30.00 9.61
N ARG A 66 14.58 -31.13 9.04
CA ARG A 66 14.56 -32.45 9.71
C ARG A 66 15.94 -33.00 10.01
N ILE A 67 16.99 -32.47 9.41
CA ILE A 67 18.35 -33.04 9.48
C ILE A 67 19.06 -32.38 10.67
N GLU A 68 19.23 -31.06 10.66
CA GLU A 68 19.83 -30.29 11.75
C GLU A 68 18.96 -29.05 12.07
N PRO A 69 17.90 -29.20 12.90
CA PRO A 69 16.96 -28.12 13.15
C PRO A 69 17.60 -26.89 13.78
N GLU A 70 17.44 -25.75 13.11
CA GLU A 70 17.92 -24.44 13.56
C GLU A 70 17.51 -24.10 15.02
N PRO A 71 18.35 -23.40 15.80
CA PRO A 71 17.96 -22.98 17.13
C PRO A 71 16.83 -21.95 17.03
N ARG A 72 15.70 -22.25 17.70
CA ARG A 72 14.47 -21.44 17.65
C ARG A 72 14.67 -19.95 17.94
N GLN A 73 15.71 -19.60 18.70
CA GLN A 73 16.05 -18.23 19.06
C GLN A 73 16.50 -17.40 17.84
N TYR A 74 17.28 -17.99 16.93
CA TYR A 74 17.71 -17.29 15.71
C TYR A 74 16.55 -17.13 14.74
N VAL A 75 15.76 -18.18 14.53
CA VAL A 75 14.55 -18.13 13.68
C VAL A 75 13.58 -17.06 14.20
N LEU A 76 13.31 -17.03 15.50
CA LEU A 76 12.47 -16.01 16.12
C LEU A 76 13.12 -14.62 16.07
N GLY A 77 14.43 -14.53 16.24
CA GLY A 77 15.18 -13.28 16.13
C GLY A 77 15.06 -12.64 14.75
N VAL A 78 15.21 -13.44 13.69
CA VAL A 78 15.04 -12.99 12.30
C VAL A 78 13.59 -12.63 11.99
N PHE A 79 12.62 -13.38 12.54
CA PHE A 79 11.20 -13.01 12.47
C PHE A 79 10.94 -11.63 13.11
N VAL A 80 11.42 -11.40 14.34
CA VAL A 80 11.26 -10.11 15.02
C VAL A 80 11.97 -9.00 14.24
N LEU A 81 13.16 -9.25 13.70
CA LEU A 81 13.87 -8.29 12.88
C LEU A 81 13.09 -7.92 11.61
N GLY A 82 12.50 -8.89 10.92
CA GLY A 82 11.62 -8.64 9.76
C GLY A 82 10.45 -7.73 10.12
N ALA A 83 9.80 -7.97 11.26
CA ALA A 83 8.73 -7.12 11.77
C ALA A 83 9.20 -5.69 12.09
N LEU A 84 10.37 -5.56 12.73
CA LEU A 84 10.97 -4.25 13.02
C LEU A 84 11.35 -3.49 11.75
N LEU A 85 11.93 -4.15 10.75
CA LEU A 85 12.28 -3.53 9.47
C LEU A 85 11.05 -3.05 8.70
N ALA A 86 9.95 -3.81 8.73
CA ALA A 86 8.68 -3.40 8.16
C ALA A 86 8.17 -2.09 8.81
N TYR A 87 8.20 -2.03 10.14
CA TYR A 87 7.72 -0.86 10.89
C TYR A 87 8.65 0.35 10.74
N ALA A 88 9.94 0.17 10.97
CA ALA A 88 10.91 1.25 11.13
C ALA A 88 11.43 1.79 9.79
N ILE A 89 11.46 0.97 8.73
CA ILE A 89 12.04 1.35 7.44
C ILE A 89 11.01 1.19 6.32
N GLY A 90 10.48 -0.02 6.13
CA GLY A 90 9.63 -0.33 4.98
C GLY A 90 8.46 0.63 4.83
N GLN A 91 7.65 0.77 5.88
CA GLN A 91 6.44 1.60 5.84
C GLN A 91 6.72 3.10 5.73
N PRO A 92 7.63 3.70 6.53
CA PRO A 92 8.01 5.09 6.34
C PRO A 92 8.57 5.39 4.95
N VAL A 93 9.39 4.50 4.38
CA VAL A 93 9.93 4.67 3.02
C VAL A 93 8.80 4.64 2.00
N LEU A 94 7.94 3.62 2.04
CA LEU A 94 6.84 3.47 1.08
C LEU A 94 5.85 4.64 1.16
N ARG A 95 5.45 5.05 2.38
CA ARG A 95 4.43 6.10 2.57
C ARG A 95 4.99 7.51 2.43
N SER A 96 6.12 7.81 3.06
CA SER A 96 6.61 9.19 3.17
C SER A 96 7.62 9.58 2.10
N VAL A 97 8.39 8.62 1.57
CA VAL A 97 9.38 8.91 0.49
C VAL A 97 8.76 8.70 -0.88
N PHE A 98 8.04 7.59 -1.06
CA PHE A 98 7.46 7.21 -2.34
C PHE A 98 5.98 7.53 -2.50
N ALA A 99 5.30 7.96 -1.43
CA ALA A 99 3.91 8.39 -1.51
C ALA A 99 3.00 7.32 -2.18
N ILE A 100 3.28 6.02 -1.98
CA ILE A 100 2.71 4.98 -2.84
C ILE A 100 1.17 4.94 -2.82
N GLN A 101 0.57 5.32 -1.70
CA GLN A 101 -0.88 5.40 -1.54
C GLN A 101 -1.52 6.49 -2.43
N ASP A 102 -0.72 7.45 -2.92
CA ASP A 102 -1.20 8.65 -3.60
C ASP A 102 -1.22 8.50 -5.13
N TRP A 103 -0.54 7.49 -5.67
CA TRP A 103 -0.39 7.31 -7.12
C TRP A 103 -0.53 5.87 -7.64
N LEU A 104 -0.37 4.84 -6.80
CA LEU A 104 -0.53 3.45 -7.26
C LEU A 104 -1.96 3.18 -7.76
N GLY A 105 -2.97 3.81 -7.17
CA GLY A 105 -4.39 3.65 -7.55
C GLY A 105 -4.79 4.38 -8.84
N THR A 106 -3.96 5.28 -9.37
CA THR A 106 -4.35 6.18 -10.48
C THR A 106 -4.71 5.45 -11.78
N ASN A 107 -4.02 4.37 -12.11
CA ASN A 107 -4.39 3.45 -13.19
C ASN A 107 -3.73 2.08 -13.00
N TRP A 108 -4.17 1.10 -13.78
CA TRP A 108 -3.66 -0.27 -13.71
C TRP A 108 -2.14 -0.38 -13.92
N VAL A 109 -1.58 0.38 -14.85
CA VAL A 109 -0.16 0.32 -15.23
C VAL A 109 0.72 0.91 -14.14
N SER A 110 0.35 2.07 -13.59
CA SER A 110 1.07 2.66 -12.45
C SER A 110 0.98 1.77 -11.21
N GLY A 111 -0.19 1.16 -10.97
CA GLY A 111 -0.40 0.24 -9.86
C GLY A 111 0.54 -0.97 -9.92
N ILE A 112 0.58 -1.70 -11.03
CA ILE A 112 1.43 -2.90 -11.14
C ILE A 112 2.92 -2.55 -11.16
N LEU A 113 3.33 -1.53 -11.93
CA LEU A 113 4.73 -1.16 -12.06
C LEU A 113 5.26 -0.55 -10.76
N GLY A 114 4.49 0.30 -10.08
CA GLY A 114 4.89 0.87 -8.81
C GLY A 114 4.92 -0.17 -7.69
N SER A 115 3.98 -1.12 -7.68
CA SER A 115 4.02 -2.24 -6.73
C SER A 115 5.26 -3.10 -6.94
N ILE A 116 5.74 -3.29 -8.18
CA ILE A 116 6.99 -4.00 -8.47
C ILE A 116 8.21 -3.15 -8.11
N LEU A 117 8.37 -1.99 -8.75
CA LEU A 117 9.58 -1.17 -8.71
C LEU A 117 9.85 -0.54 -7.35
N VAL A 118 8.80 -0.29 -6.56
CA VAL A 118 8.89 0.34 -5.24
C VAL A 118 8.54 -0.68 -4.16
N GLY A 119 7.29 -1.13 -4.10
CA GLY A 119 6.80 -2.04 -3.05
C GLY A 119 7.65 -3.30 -2.94
N GLY A 120 7.73 -4.05 -4.04
CA GLY A 120 8.44 -5.31 -4.16
C GLY A 120 9.94 -5.17 -3.89
N PHE A 121 10.61 -4.17 -4.47
CA PHE A 121 12.04 -3.97 -4.24
C PHE A 121 12.35 -3.53 -2.81
N VAL A 122 11.61 -2.59 -2.22
CA VAL A 122 11.83 -2.18 -0.81
C VAL A 122 11.65 -3.39 0.11
N GLN A 123 10.54 -4.10 -0.05
CA GLN A 123 10.18 -5.22 0.82
C GLN A 123 11.20 -6.35 0.72
N GLN A 124 11.50 -6.83 -0.49
CA GLN A 124 12.43 -7.94 -0.68
C GLN A 124 13.88 -7.58 -0.37
N PHE A 125 14.27 -6.32 -0.58
CA PHE A 125 15.57 -5.83 -0.13
C PHE A 125 15.69 -5.88 1.40
N LEU A 126 14.65 -5.47 2.15
CA LEU A 126 14.67 -5.54 3.61
C LEU A 126 14.72 -6.97 4.13
N LEU A 127 14.01 -7.91 3.50
CA LEU A 127 14.10 -9.34 3.84
C LEU A 127 15.49 -9.91 3.56
N TYR A 128 16.06 -9.60 2.40
CA TYR A 128 17.44 -9.96 2.06
C TYR A 128 18.43 -9.39 3.08
N ALA A 129 18.31 -8.10 3.40
CA ALA A 129 19.19 -7.41 4.35
C ALA A 129 19.08 -8.01 5.76
N ALA A 130 17.87 -8.38 6.20
CA ALA A 130 17.63 -9.03 7.47
C ALA A 130 18.49 -10.30 7.61
N VAL A 131 18.51 -11.16 6.59
CA VAL A 131 19.30 -12.41 6.63
C VAL A 131 20.78 -12.15 6.36
N ARG A 132 21.11 -11.39 5.30
CA ARG A 132 22.48 -11.12 4.82
C ARG A 132 23.37 -10.46 5.88
N TYR A 133 22.80 -9.53 6.65
CA TYR A 133 23.55 -8.71 7.60
C TYR A 133 23.38 -9.15 9.06
N THR A 134 22.72 -10.28 9.33
CA THR A 134 22.63 -10.83 10.69
C THR A 134 23.14 -12.27 10.78
N VAL A 135 22.36 -13.24 10.31
CA VAL A 135 22.63 -14.67 10.47
C VAL A 135 23.55 -15.24 9.39
N PHE A 136 23.69 -14.59 8.24
CA PHE A 136 24.46 -15.11 7.11
C PHE A 136 25.91 -15.47 7.43
N ASN A 137 26.60 -14.68 8.26
CA ASN A 137 27.98 -14.95 8.68
C ASN A 137 28.09 -15.71 10.01
N SER A 138 26.95 -16.08 10.60
CA SER A 138 26.92 -16.83 11.86
C SER A 138 27.32 -18.29 11.64
N ALA A 139 27.70 -18.95 12.73
CA ALA A 139 28.00 -20.39 12.73
C ALA A 139 26.76 -21.26 12.49
N GLU A 140 25.57 -20.73 12.78
CA GLU A 140 24.29 -21.45 12.62
C GLU A 140 23.81 -21.47 11.16
N PHE A 141 24.36 -20.64 10.28
CA PHE A 141 24.05 -20.70 8.86
C PHE A 141 25.08 -21.63 8.21
N ASP A 142 24.90 -22.93 8.32
CA ASP A 142 25.85 -23.95 7.88
C ASP A 142 25.28 -24.90 6.80
N GLU A 143 23.98 -24.84 6.54
CA GLU A 143 23.29 -25.55 5.47
C GLU A 143 22.58 -24.62 4.46
N ARG A 144 22.31 -25.17 3.28
CA ARG A 144 21.60 -24.44 2.21
C ARG A 144 20.14 -24.15 2.57
N ILE A 145 19.55 -24.99 3.40
CA ILE A 145 18.14 -24.90 3.79
C ILE A 145 17.92 -23.73 4.75
N ASP A 146 18.92 -23.36 5.54
CA ASP A 146 18.90 -22.28 6.53
C ASP A 146 18.53 -20.95 5.89
N GLY A 147 19.10 -20.64 4.72
CA GLY A 147 18.74 -19.42 4.00
C GLY A 147 17.25 -19.33 3.71
N ILE A 148 16.61 -20.44 3.41
CA ILE A 148 15.18 -20.54 3.12
C ILE A 148 14.36 -20.40 4.40
N ILE A 149 14.78 -21.04 5.49
CA ILE A 149 14.13 -20.95 6.81
C ILE A 149 14.22 -19.52 7.35
N TYR A 150 15.41 -18.93 7.36
CA TYR A 150 15.62 -17.54 7.79
C TYR A 150 14.93 -16.54 6.86
N GLY A 151 14.96 -16.77 5.55
CA GLY A 151 14.22 -15.96 4.57
C GLY A 151 12.71 -16.00 4.81
N ALA A 152 12.14 -17.19 5.04
CA ALA A 152 10.73 -17.35 5.38
C ALA A 152 10.40 -16.68 6.73
N ALA A 153 11.26 -16.83 7.74
CA ALA A 153 11.08 -16.20 9.04
C ALA A 153 11.07 -14.67 8.94
N ALA A 154 12.02 -14.07 8.21
CA ALA A 154 12.05 -12.63 7.94
C ALA A 154 10.76 -12.17 7.24
N GLY A 155 10.34 -12.90 6.21
CA GLY A 155 9.11 -12.63 5.46
C GLY A 155 7.86 -12.67 6.33
N LEU A 156 7.71 -13.70 7.17
CA LEU A 156 6.59 -13.84 8.11
C LEU A 156 6.58 -12.72 9.15
N GLY A 157 7.75 -12.32 9.64
CA GLY A 157 7.90 -11.17 10.53
C GLY A 157 7.39 -9.88 9.90
N TYR A 158 7.88 -9.59 8.69
CA TYR A 158 7.46 -8.43 7.91
C TYR A 158 5.95 -8.45 7.66
N ALA A 159 5.40 -9.59 7.23
CA ALA A 159 3.98 -9.78 7.00
C ALA A 159 3.13 -9.53 8.26
N THR A 160 3.61 -10.01 9.41
CA THR A 160 2.92 -9.83 10.69
C THR A 160 2.77 -8.35 11.01
N MET A 161 3.85 -7.58 10.92
CA MET A 161 3.81 -6.14 11.17
C MET A 161 2.96 -5.40 10.13
N HIS A 162 3.11 -5.73 8.84
CA HIS A 162 2.31 -5.16 7.78
C HIS A 162 0.81 -5.41 7.99
N ASN A 163 0.44 -6.63 8.37
CA ASN A 163 -0.94 -7.00 8.69
C ASN A 163 -1.45 -6.28 9.93
N ILE A 164 -0.67 -6.14 11.00
CA ILE A 164 -1.06 -5.37 12.19
C ILE A 164 -1.38 -3.92 11.80
N GLN A 165 -0.51 -3.27 11.02
CA GLN A 165 -0.75 -1.90 10.57
C GLN A 165 -1.95 -1.79 9.62
N TYR A 166 -2.18 -2.80 8.78
CA TYR A 166 -3.38 -2.89 7.96
C TYR A 166 -4.64 -2.97 8.82
N VAL A 167 -4.67 -3.81 9.86
CA VAL A 167 -5.81 -3.91 10.78
C VAL A 167 -6.04 -2.60 11.53
N VAL A 168 -4.98 -2.02 12.09
CA VAL A 168 -5.08 -0.78 12.87
C VAL A 168 -5.51 0.39 11.97
N GLY A 169 -4.93 0.51 10.77
CA GLY A 169 -5.26 1.57 9.82
C GLY A 169 -6.69 1.49 9.29
N ASN A 170 -7.29 0.30 9.23
CA ASN A 170 -8.68 0.08 8.82
C ASN A 170 -9.66 -0.03 9.99
N ASN A 171 -9.22 0.29 11.22
CA ASN A 171 -10.03 0.23 12.43
C ASN A 171 -10.65 -1.16 12.69
N GLY A 172 -9.95 -2.22 12.29
CA GLY A 172 -10.39 -3.61 12.38
C GLY A 172 -10.15 -4.38 11.08
N VAL A 173 -10.62 -5.63 11.05
CA VAL A 173 -10.58 -6.49 9.86
C VAL A 173 -11.90 -7.23 9.70
N ASP A 174 -12.40 -7.31 8.47
CA ASP A 174 -13.52 -8.18 8.16
C ASP A 174 -13.16 -9.65 8.41
N LEU A 175 -13.99 -10.35 9.19
CA LEU A 175 -13.77 -11.74 9.59
C LEU A 175 -13.98 -12.75 8.45
N GLY A 176 -14.43 -12.29 7.28
CA GLY A 176 -14.47 -13.08 6.04
C GLY A 176 -13.23 -12.85 5.18
N ILE A 177 -13.33 -11.87 4.28
CA ILE A 177 -12.34 -11.59 3.22
C ILE A 177 -11.03 -11.05 3.80
N GLY A 178 -11.12 -10.21 4.83
CA GLY A 178 -9.96 -9.59 5.46
C GLY A 178 -9.03 -10.61 6.13
N VAL A 179 -9.59 -11.65 6.77
CA VAL A 179 -8.82 -12.74 7.39
C VAL A 179 -8.09 -13.59 6.35
N MET A 180 -8.74 -13.87 5.21
CA MET A 180 -8.06 -14.54 4.09
C MET A 180 -6.92 -13.69 3.56
N ARG A 181 -7.13 -12.38 3.35
CA ARG A 181 -6.07 -11.47 2.90
C ARG A 181 -4.85 -11.53 3.83
N VAL A 182 -5.07 -11.43 5.14
CA VAL A 182 -4.01 -11.50 6.16
C VAL A 182 -3.24 -12.82 6.11
N ALA A 183 -3.95 -13.95 5.99
CA ALA A 183 -3.32 -15.28 5.90
C ALA A 183 -2.55 -15.49 4.59
N VAL A 184 -3.07 -14.97 3.47
CA VAL A 184 -2.44 -15.05 2.15
C VAL A 184 -1.20 -14.17 2.08
N GLU A 185 -1.25 -12.97 2.65
CA GLU A 185 -0.10 -12.06 2.78
C GLU A 185 1.05 -12.75 3.52
N ALA A 186 0.74 -13.36 4.68
CA ALA A 186 1.72 -14.09 5.49
C ALA A 186 2.37 -15.24 4.70
N LEU A 187 1.57 -16.06 4.03
CA LEU A 187 2.09 -17.17 3.22
C LEU A 187 2.93 -16.69 2.03
N SER A 188 2.47 -15.63 1.35
CA SER A 188 3.16 -15.04 0.21
C SER A 188 4.54 -14.54 0.61
N LEU A 189 4.62 -13.77 1.69
CA LEU A 189 5.89 -13.22 2.15
C LEU A 189 6.84 -14.26 2.72
N ALA A 190 6.32 -15.30 3.38
CA ALA A 190 7.13 -16.45 3.77
C ALA A 190 7.80 -17.08 2.54
N SER A 191 7.00 -17.31 1.49
CA SER A 191 7.46 -17.96 0.26
C SER A 191 8.43 -17.09 -0.54
N LEU A 192 8.18 -15.79 -0.63
CA LEU A 192 9.04 -14.86 -1.35
C LEU A 192 10.34 -14.55 -0.59
N GLY A 193 10.25 -14.41 0.74
CA GLY A 193 11.43 -14.32 1.60
C GLY A 193 12.32 -15.57 1.49
N ALA A 194 11.70 -16.76 1.42
CA ALA A 194 12.40 -18.01 1.13
C ALA A 194 13.11 -18.03 -0.23
N ILE A 195 12.59 -17.34 -1.27
CA ILE A 195 13.32 -17.17 -2.55
C ILE A 195 14.59 -16.37 -2.33
N SER A 196 14.49 -15.18 -1.72
CA SER A 196 15.66 -14.36 -1.41
C SER A 196 16.68 -15.15 -0.58
N GLY A 197 16.19 -15.91 0.39
CA GLY A 197 16.94 -16.84 1.21
C GLY A 197 17.68 -17.94 0.43
N TYR A 198 17.01 -18.58 -0.53
CA TYR A 198 17.61 -19.58 -1.43
C TYR A 198 18.76 -19.01 -2.25
N PHE A 199 18.56 -17.84 -2.86
CA PHE A 199 19.62 -17.18 -3.65
C PHE A 199 20.82 -16.85 -2.76
N LEU A 200 20.56 -16.36 -1.55
CA LEU A 200 21.58 -16.04 -0.58
C LEU A 200 22.35 -17.27 -0.09
N ALA A 201 21.67 -18.39 0.22
CA ALA A 201 22.33 -19.63 0.62
C ALA A 201 23.20 -20.22 -0.51
N ARG A 202 22.70 -20.24 -1.75
CA ARG A 202 23.48 -20.69 -2.91
C ARG A 202 24.72 -19.83 -3.12
N ALA A 203 24.62 -18.51 -2.95
CA ALA A 203 25.76 -17.60 -2.96
C ALA A 203 26.81 -17.90 -1.89
N LYS A 204 26.40 -18.36 -0.70
CA LYS A 204 27.33 -18.72 0.38
C LYS A 204 28.07 -20.03 0.11
N PHE A 205 27.34 -21.06 -0.30
CA PHE A 205 27.83 -22.44 -0.33
C PHE A 205 28.27 -22.92 -1.72
N ASP A 206 27.92 -22.20 -2.79
CA ASP A 206 28.34 -22.52 -4.15
C ASP A 206 29.21 -21.42 -4.76
N LYS A 207 29.89 -21.77 -5.86
CA LYS A 207 30.60 -20.82 -6.71
C LYS A 207 29.64 -20.22 -7.74
N MET A 208 28.82 -19.26 -7.30
CA MET A 208 27.91 -18.54 -8.19
C MET A 208 28.59 -17.39 -8.91
N GLY A 209 28.05 -17.02 -10.07
CA GLY A 209 28.45 -15.82 -10.78
C GLY A 209 27.93 -14.53 -10.11
N PRO A 210 28.54 -13.37 -10.41
CA PRO A 210 28.24 -12.09 -9.76
C PRO A 210 26.80 -11.59 -9.99
N LEU A 211 26.11 -12.11 -11.01
CA LEU A 211 24.71 -11.75 -11.32
C LEU A 211 23.68 -12.57 -10.52
N TRP A 212 24.09 -13.59 -9.78
CA TRP A 212 23.18 -14.50 -9.10
C TRP A 212 22.28 -13.79 -8.08
N LEU A 213 22.87 -13.05 -7.15
CA LEU A 213 22.11 -12.29 -6.14
C LEU A 213 21.22 -11.19 -6.76
N PRO A 214 21.72 -10.35 -7.70
CA PRO A 214 20.86 -9.38 -8.39
C PRO A 214 19.67 -10.02 -9.12
N ILE A 215 19.86 -11.15 -9.80
CA ILE A 215 18.78 -11.87 -10.49
C ILE A 215 17.75 -12.37 -9.47
N GLY A 216 18.21 -12.96 -8.36
CA GLY A 216 17.35 -13.38 -7.27
C GLY A 216 16.51 -12.24 -6.70
N MET A 217 17.12 -11.09 -6.48
CA MET A 217 16.44 -9.88 -6.02
C MET A 217 15.35 -9.42 -7.00
N VAL A 218 15.66 -9.36 -8.31
CA VAL A 218 14.67 -8.96 -9.34
C VAL A 218 13.50 -9.93 -9.39
N ILE A 219 13.76 -11.25 -9.33
CA ILE A 219 12.72 -12.27 -9.37
C ILE A 219 11.82 -12.14 -8.12
N ALA A 220 12.43 -12.10 -6.93
CA ALA A 220 11.67 -11.99 -5.68
C ALA A 220 10.86 -10.70 -5.63
N ALA A 221 11.46 -9.55 -5.96
CA ALA A 221 10.80 -8.25 -5.96
C ALA A 221 9.65 -8.18 -6.98
N THR A 222 9.84 -8.74 -8.18
CA THR A 222 8.80 -8.77 -9.21
C THR A 222 7.61 -9.61 -8.77
N LEU A 223 7.86 -10.83 -8.27
CA LEU A 223 6.79 -11.69 -7.76
C LEU A 223 6.07 -11.05 -6.56
N ASN A 224 6.82 -10.41 -5.66
CA ASN A 224 6.24 -9.67 -4.53
C ASN A 224 5.33 -8.55 -4.99
N GLY A 225 5.80 -7.69 -5.89
CA GLY A 225 5.00 -6.58 -6.40
C GLY A 225 3.74 -7.03 -7.15
N ILE A 226 3.80 -8.17 -7.86
CA ILE A 226 2.60 -8.75 -8.48
C ILE A 226 1.60 -9.22 -7.41
N VAL A 227 2.07 -9.86 -6.34
CA VAL A 227 1.20 -10.28 -5.22
C VAL A 227 0.60 -9.07 -4.53
N ASP A 228 1.41 -8.08 -4.14
CA ASP A 228 0.95 -6.86 -3.47
C ASP A 228 -0.10 -6.15 -4.30
N PHE A 229 0.17 -5.98 -5.60
CA PHE A 229 -0.77 -5.38 -6.54
C PHE A 229 -2.08 -6.16 -6.62
N THR A 230 -2.00 -7.49 -6.72
CA THR A 230 -3.19 -8.36 -6.81
C THR A 230 -4.02 -8.32 -5.52
N LEU A 231 -3.36 -8.28 -4.36
CA LEU A 231 -4.02 -8.13 -3.05
C LEU A 231 -4.59 -6.73 -2.84
N ALA A 232 -4.00 -5.69 -3.45
CA ALA A 232 -4.55 -4.34 -3.45
C ALA A 232 -5.81 -4.20 -4.32
N GLN A 233 -5.99 -5.06 -5.34
CA GLN A 233 -7.23 -5.11 -6.13
C GLN A 233 -8.41 -5.77 -5.38
N VAL A 234 -8.18 -6.42 -4.23
CA VAL A 234 -9.26 -6.89 -3.36
C VAL A 234 -9.91 -5.64 -2.75
N PRO A 235 -11.16 -5.30 -3.10
CA PRO A 235 -11.77 -4.02 -2.72
C PRO A 235 -11.61 -3.73 -1.24
N LEU A 236 -10.92 -2.64 -0.96
CA LEU A 236 -11.08 -1.88 0.27
C LEU A 236 -12.55 -1.41 0.31
N LEU A 237 -13.17 -1.60 1.46
CA LEU A 237 -14.59 -1.44 1.73
C LEU A 237 -15.19 -0.17 1.08
N GLY A 238 -16.19 -0.32 0.19
CA GLY A 238 -17.19 0.73 -0.05
C GLY A 238 -17.28 1.44 -1.42
N GLY A 239 -16.61 0.98 -2.48
CA GLY A 239 -16.71 1.59 -3.82
C GLY A 239 -17.61 0.81 -4.79
N GLY A 240 -18.65 1.44 -5.34
CA GLY A 240 -19.69 0.87 -6.22
C GLY A 240 -19.28 0.41 -7.62
N PHE A 241 -18.15 -0.30 -7.78
CA PHE A 241 -17.86 -1.08 -8.97
C PHE A 241 -17.92 -2.58 -8.64
N SER A 242 -18.57 -3.37 -9.50
CA SER A 242 -18.74 -4.81 -9.39
C SER A 242 -17.43 -5.57 -9.63
N PHE A 243 -16.39 -5.28 -8.86
CA PHE A 243 -15.15 -6.05 -8.83
C PHE A 243 -15.24 -7.07 -7.70
N ASN A 244 -15.10 -8.35 -8.03
CA ASN A 244 -15.24 -9.44 -7.07
C ASN A 244 -13.92 -9.61 -6.27
N PRO A 245 -13.90 -9.34 -4.95
CA PRO A 245 -12.71 -9.47 -4.09
C PRO A 245 -12.02 -10.84 -4.18
N TRP A 246 -12.80 -11.88 -4.50
CA TRP A 246 -12.33 -13.26 -4.58
C TRP A 246 -11.30 -13.47 -5.69
N TYR A 247 -11.33 -12.70 -6.79
CA TYR A 247 -10.37 -12.87 -7.87
C TYR A 247 -8.95 -12.50 -7.44
N GLY A 248 -8.78 -11.41 -6.71
CA GLY A 248 -7.48 -11.00 -6.16
C GLY A 248 -6.95 -12.03 -5.16
N LEU A 249 -7.79 -12.48 -4.23
CA LEU A 249 -7.39 -13.49 -3.24
C LEU A 249 -7.01 -14.83 -3.89
N VAL A 250 -7.79 -15.33 -4.84
CA VAL A 250 -7.51 -16.59 -5.54
C VAL A 250 -6.22 -16.48 -6.35
N ALA A 251 -6.02 -15.37 -7.06
CA ALA A 251 -4.79 -15.15 -7.82
C ALA A 251 -3.55 -15.10 -6.89
N ALA A 252 -3.63 -14.38 -5.76
CA ALA A 252 -2.56 -14.32 -4.78
C ALA A 252 -2.25 -15.70 -4.17
N VAL A 253 -3.28 -16.49 -3.83
CA VAL A 253 -3.11 -17.88 -3.35
C VAL A 253 -2.44 -18.76 -4.40
N ILE A 254 -2.83 -18.65 -5.67
CA ILE A 254 -2.21 -19.41 -6.77
C ILE A 254 -0.75 -19.03 -6.92
N ILE A 255 -0.43 -17.74 -6.89
CA ILE A 255 0.95 -17.24 -7.02
C ILE A 255 1.79 -17.71 -5.83
N ALA A 256 1.31 -17.53 -4.60
CA ALA A 256 2.00 -17.96 -3.39
C ALA A 256 2.23 -19.48 -3.38
N GLY A 257 1.19 -20.26 -3.71
CA GLY A 257 1.26 -21.70 -3.83
C GLY A 257 2.24 -22.15 -4.93
N ALA A 258 2.18 -21.54 -6.12
CA ALA A 258 3.10 -21.87 -7.22
C ALA A 258 4.55 -21.55 -6.88
N THR A 259 4.80 -20.38 -6.28
CA THR A 259 6.12 -19.95 -5.78
C THR A 259 6.66 -20.93 -4.75
N PHE A 260 5.84 -21.30 -3.77
CA PHE A 260 6.22 -22.28 -2.77
C PHE A 260 6.49 -23.66 -3.39
N ALA A 261 5.67 -24.11 -4.33
CA ALA A 261 5.88 -25.39 -5.03
C ALA A 261 7.22 -25.41 -5.76
N ALA A 262 7.54 -24.31 -6.47
CA ALA A 262 8.79 -24.16 -7.19
C ALA A 262 9.98 -24.21 -6.23
N LEU A 263 9.91 -23.48 -5.11
CA LEU A 263 10.91 -23.54 -4.06
C LEU A 263 11.05 -24.94 -3.46
N PHE A 264 9.95 -25.58 -3.10
CA PHE A 264 9.95 -26.92 -2.52
C PHE A 264 10.60 -27.94 -3.47
N GLN A 265 10.34 -27.81 -4.78
CA GLN A 265 11.01 -28.63 -5.79
C GLN A 265 12.52 -28.35 -5.88
N LEU A 266 12.92 -27.08 -5.81
CA LEU A 266 14.34 -26.69 -5.81
C LEU A 266 15.06 -27.21 -4.56
N ILE A 267 14.46 -27.06 -3.38
CA ILE A 267 14.97 -27.55 -2.10
C ILE A 267 15.16 -29.07 -2.14
N HIS A 268 14.14 -29.80 -2.57
CA HIS A 268 14.21 -31.25 -2.59
C HIS A 268 15.29 -31.74 -3.57
N ARG A 269 15.50 -31.03 -4.69
CA ARG A 269 16.63 -31.32 -5.59
C ARG A 269 17.98 -31.06 -4.92
N LEU A 270 18.12 -29.97 -4.17
CA LEU A 270 19.34 -29.66 -3.42
C LEU A 270 19.61 -30.68 -2.31
N ASN A 271 18.60 -31.05 -1.53
CA ASN A 271 18.75 -32.02 -0.44
C ASN A 271 19.15 -33.40 -0.96
N LEU A 272 18.60 -33.82 -2.11
CA LEU A 272 19.03 -35.05 -2.79
C LEU A 272 20.49 -34.99 -3.27
N ALA A 273 20.95 -33.82 -3.68
CA ALA A 273 22.33 -33.62 -4.13
C ALA A 273 23.33 -33.63 -2.97
N THR A 274 22.97 -33.00 -1.85
CA THR A 274 23.76 -33.05 -0.61
C THR A 274 23.84 -34.48 -0.09
N ALA A 275 22.72 -35.21 -0.08
CA ALA A 275 22.65 -36.61 0.37
C ALA A 275 23.39 -37.60 -0.55
N ALA A 276 23.51 -37.31 -1.85
CA ALA A 276 24.20 -38.17 -2.82
C ALA A 276 25.73 -38.00 -2.81
N GLY A 277 26.27 -37.02 -2.07
CA GLY A 277 27.66 -36.58 -2.22
C GLY A 277 27.85 -35.83 -3.54
N VAL A 278 28.74 -34.82 -3.52
CA VAL A 278 28.93 -33.73 -4.50
C VAL A 278 29.22 -34.16 -5.97
N ALA A 279 29.15 -35.45 -6.33
CA ALA A 279 29.67 -35.93 -7.60
C ALA A 279 28.69 -35.93 -8.80
N GLN A 280 27.37 -35.79 -8.65
CA GLN A 280 26.45 -36.09 -9.77
C GLN A 280 25.16 -35.25 -9.84
N LEU A 281 25.24 -33.92 -9.71
CA LEU A 281 24.20 -33.08 -10.31
C LEU A 281 24.60 -32.67 -11.71
N GLN A 282 23.81 -33.13 -12.69
CA GLN A 282 23.76 -32.53 -14.01
C GLN A 282 23.15 -31.13 -13.85
N GLU A 283 24.02 -30.11 -13.72
CA GLU A 283 23.64 -28.69 -13.62
C GLU A 283 22.60 -28.34 -14.70
N SER A 284 21.56 -27.58 -14.34
CA SER A 284 20.63 -27.10 -15.36
C SER A 284 21.37 -26.16 -16.33
N GLU A 285 20.93 -26.05 -17.58
CA GLU A 285 21.56 -25.11 -18.53
C GLU A 285 21.58 -23.66 -18.00
N LEU A 286 20.62 -23.30 -17.14
CA LEU A 286 20.56 -22.02 -16.45
C LEU A 286 21.63 -21.92 -15.36
N ASP A 287 21.84 -22.99 -14.58
CA ASP A 287 22.94 -23.08 -13.62
C ASP A 287 24.29 -23.01 -14.34
N LYS A 288 24.51 -23.76 -15.42
CA LYS A 288 25.77 -23.71 -16.20
C LYS A 288 26.06 -22.32 -16.78
N ALA A 289 25.02 -21.59 -17.17
CA ALA A 289 25.14 -20.22 -17.67
C ALA A 289 25.44 -19.20 -16.56
N LEU A 290 25.06 -19.49 -15.32
CA LEU A 290 25.20 -18.61 -14.15
C LEU A 290 26.36 -19.01 -13.21
N VAL A 291 26.84 -20.25 -13.30
CA VAL A 291 28.05 -20.76 -12.64
C VAL A 291 29.25 -20.17 -13.39
N GLY A 292 29.61 -18.96 -12.99
CA GLY A 292 30.84 -18.31 -13.44
C GLY A 292 32.06 -19.04 -12.87
N LYS A 293 33.21 -18.87 -13.53
CA LYS A 293 34.54 -19.14 -12.94
C LYS A 293 34.85 -18.13 -11.82
N GLY A 294 33.98 -18.05 -10.80
CA GLY A 294 33.95 -16.99 -9.80
C GLY A 294 35.11 -17.07 -8.81
N THR A 295 35.73 -15.91 -8.60
CA THR A 295 36.60 -15.59 -7.46
C THR A 295 35.74 -15.27 -6.23
N GLN A 296 36.27 -15.52 -5.03
CA GLN A 296 35.59 -15.60 -3.72
C GLN A 296 34.81 -14.36 -3.22
N GLU A 297 34.70 -13.28 -3.97
CA GLU A 297 33.97 -12.08 -3.53
C GLU A 297 32.77 -11.83 -4.44
N GLU A 298 31.58 -12.19 -3.94
CA GLU A 298 30.34 -11.79 -4.60
C GLU A 298 30.14 -10.28 -4.47
N PRO A 299 29.99 -9.53 -5.57
CA PRO A 299 29.86 -8.08 -5.54
C PRO A 299 28.47 -7.65 -5.03
N GLU A 300 28.32 -7.55 -3.71
CA GLU A 300 27.08 -7.07 -3.05
C GLU A 300 26.57 -5.74 -3.62
N TRP A 301 27.48 -4.87 -4.06
CA TRP A 301 27.15 -3.58 -4.66
C TRP A 301 26.21 -3.70 -5.87
N MET A 302 26.17 -4.85 -6.56
CA MET A 302 25.27 -5.07 -7.68
C MET A 302 23.82 -5.24 -7.23
N VAL A 303 23.57 -5.85 -6.06
CA VAL A 303 22.22 -5.92 -5.46
C VAL A 303 21.75 -4.51 -5.13
N TRP A 304 22.59 -3.75 -4.44
CA TRP A 304 22.32 -2.34 -4.13
C TRP A 304 22.09 -1.50 -5.39
N LEU A 305 22.87 -1.70 -6.45
CA LEU A 305 22.71 -0.99 -7.71
C LEU A 305 21.35 -1.29 -8.36
N VAL A 306 20.95 -2.56 -8.44
CA VAL A 306 19.67 -2.93 -9.05
C VAL A 306 18.49 -2.37 -8.23
N VAL A 307 18.57 -2.43 -6.90
CA VAL A 307 17.56 -1.82 -6.02
C VAL A 307 17.53 -0.31 -6.23
N ALA A 308 18.67 0.37 -6.25
CA ALA A 308 18.74 1.81 -6.47
C ALA A 308 18.15 2.22 -7.82
N ILE A 309 18.45 1.48 -8.90
CA ILE A 309 17.89 1.74 -10.23
C ILE A 309 16.36 1.58 -10.20
N ALA A 310 15.83 0.50 -9.63
CA ALA A 310 14.40 0.26 -9.56
C ALA A 310 13.67 1.38 -8.78
N LEU A 311 14.24 1.76 -7.62
CA LEU A 311 13.71 2.84 -6.78
C LEU A 311 13.79 4.21 -7.45
N LEU A 312 14.85 4.51 -8.21
CA LEU A 312 14.96 5.76 -8.97
C LEU A 312 13.89 5.83 -10.07
N ILE A 313 13.63 4.73 -10.77
CA ILE A 313 12.56 4.65 -11.77
C ILE A 313 11.20 4.83 -11.09
N GLY A 314 10.97 4.14 -9.97
CA GLY A 314 9.74 4.27 -9.19
C GLY A 314 9.49 5.69 -8.68
N TRP A 315 10.53 6.37 -8.18
CA TRP A 315 10.46 7.76 -7.76
C TRP A 315 10.15 8.71 -8.92
N TRP A 316 10.79 8.50 -10.08
CA TRP A 316 10.52 9.27 -11.28
C TRP A 316 9.06 9.10 -11.75
N MET A 317 8.54 7.87 -11.71
CA MET A 317 7.13 7.59 -12.01
C MET A 317 6.18 8.29 -11.04
N ALA A 318 6.43 8.16 -9.73
CA ALA A 318 5.63 8.82 -8.69
C ALA A 318 5.58 10.34 -8.91
N SER A 319 6.76 10.96 -9.11
CA SER A 319 6.90 12.39 -9.36
C SER A 319 6.16 12.84 -10.63
N THR A 320 6.22 12.02 -11.68
CA THR A 320 5.54 12.31 -12.94
C THR A 320 4.01 12.22 -12.79
N ILE A 321 3.50 11.24 -12.06
CA ILE A 321 2.05 11.05 -11.89
C ILE A 321 1.48 12.10 -10.93
N LEU A 322 2.11 12.31 -9.78
CA LEU A 322 1.66 13.29 -8.78
C LEU A 322 1.77 14.74 -9.28
N GLY A 323 2.70 15.01 -10.21
CA GLY A 323 2.84 16.32 -10.85
C GLY A 323 1.83 16.59 -11.97
N GLN A 324 1.00 15.62 -12.38
CA GLN A 324 0.02 15.85 -13.44
C GLN A 324 -1.14 16.72 -12.95
N THR A 325 -1.52 17.68 -13.78
CA THR A 325 -2.66 18.57 -13.51
C THR A 325 -3.67 18.53 -14.65
N GLN A 326 -4.94 18.73 -14.33
CA GLN A 326 -6.02 18.84 -15.29
C GLN A 326 -6.76 20.18 -15.13
N MET A 327 -7.23 20.75 -16.23
CA MET A 327 -8.01 21.98 -16.22
C MET A 327 -9.51 21.67 -16.24
N ALA A 328 -10.27 22.27 -15.32
CA ALA A 328 -11.72 22.36 -15.38
C ALA A 328 -12.10 23.68 -16.05
N THR A 329 -13.08 23.66 -16.97
CA THR A 329 -13.66 24.87 -17.55
C THR A 329 -15.18 24.79 -17.45
N THR A 330 -15.80 25.78 -16.83
CA THR A 330 -17.26 25.95 -16.79
C THR A 330 -17.61 27.36 -17.24
N GLY A 331 -18.21 27.48 -18.43
CA GLY A 331 -18.40 28.78 -19.08
C GLY A 331 -17.06 29.45 -19.38
N ASN A 332 -16.86 30.66 -18.86
CA ASN A 332 -15.63 31.45 -19.01
C ASN A 332 -14.70 31.35 -17.78
N VAL A 333 -14.99 30.47 -16.82
CA VAL A 333 -14.15 30.23 -15.65
C VAL A 333 -13.35 28.97 -15.85
N SER A 334 -12.06 29.00 -15.52
CA SER A 334 -11.24 27.79 -15.48
C SER A 334 -10.39 27.71 -14.22
N VAL A 335 -10.08 26.48 -13.79
CA VAL A 335 -9.16 26.21 -12.68
C VAL A 335 -8.39 24.93 -12.98
N THR A 336 -7.10 24.93 -12.69
CA THR A 336 -6.23 23.75 -12.85
C THR A 336 -6.06 23.08 -11.49
N TYR A 337 -6.34 21.79 -11.41
CA TYR A 337 -6.26 20.99 -10.19
C TYR A 337 -5.48 19.69 -10.45
N PRO A 338 -5.01 18.98 -9.41
CA PRO A 338 -4.29 17.72 -9.59
C PRO A 338 -5.09 16.68 -10.38
N ALA A 339 -4.47 16.04 -11.36
CA ALA A 339 -5.14 15.07 -12.25
C ALA A 339 -5.56 13.79 -11.52
N SER A 340 -4.97 13.50 -10.35
CA SER A 340 -5.35 12.39 -9.48
C SER A 340 -6.70 12.61 -8.77
N TRP A 341 -7.22 13.83 -8.72
CA TRP A 341 -8.48 14.11 -8.03
C TRP A 341 -9.69 13.67 -8.84
N VAL A 342 -10.68 13.14 -8.13
CA VAL A 342 -11.91 12.60 -8.72
C VAL A 342 -12.95 13.71 -8.85
N ARG A 343 -13.58 13.80 -10.02
CA ARG A 343 -14.72 14.71 -10.25
C ARG A 343 -15.91 14.29 -9.41
N THR A 344 -16.57 15.26 -8.81
CA THR A 344 -17.80 15.04 -8.04
C THR A 344 -18.82 16.14 -8.33
N SER A 345 -20.06 15.91 -7.90
CA SER A 345 -21.13 16.91 -7.95
C SER A 345 -21.41 17.41 -6.54
N GLU A 346 -21.25 18.71 -6.31
CA GLU A 346 -21.71 19.37 -5.08
C GLU A 346 -22.92 20.26 -5.37
N THR A 347 -23.80 20.41 -4.38
CA THR A 347 -24.99 21.25 -4.49
C THR A 347 -24.61 22.68 -4.87
N ASN A 348 -25.16 23.18 -5.98
CA ASN A 348 -24.92 24.53 -6.54
C ASN A 348 -23.49 24.81 -7.01
N ALA A 349 -22.58 23.83 -6.99
CA ALA A 349 -21.23 24.01 -7.53
C ALA A 349 -21.25 23.85 -9.07
N ALA A 350 -20.63 24.80 -9.77
CA ALA A 350 -20.39 24.74 -11.20
C ALA A 350 -19.28 23.73 -11.56
N PHE A 351 -18.40 23.44 -10.61
CA PHE A 351 -17.37 22.42 -10.68
C PHE A 351 -17.03 21.97 -9.26
N ALA A 352 -16.83 20.66 -9.04
CA ALA A 352 -16.20 20.14 -7.84
C ALA A 352 -15.28 18.94 -8.17
N ALA A 353 -14.17 18.84 -7.44
CA ALA A 353 -13.27 17.69 -7.44
C ALA A 353 -12.67 17.50 -6.04
N TYR A 354 -12.32 16.26 -5.71
CA TYR A 354 -11.73 15.94 -4.43
C TYR A 354 -10.67 14.84 -4.51
N ASP A 355 -9.77 14.86 -3.53
CA ASP A 355 -8.70 13.91 -3.34
C ASP A 355 -9.22 12.65 -2.63
N GLN A 356 -9.68 11.69 -3.42
CA GLN A 356 -10.21 10.44 -2.89
C GLN A 356 -9.11 9.60 -2.20
N GLU A 357 -7.85 9.73 -2.61
CA GLU A 357 -6.75 8.88 -2.12
C GLU A 357 -6.29 9.30 -0.71
N HIS A 358 -6.11 10.59 -0.44
CA HIS A 358 -5.51 11.07 0.83
C HIS A 358 -6.50 11.32 1.97
N GLY A 359 -7.80 11.33 1.69
CA GLY A 359 -8.84 11.52 2.71
C GLY A 359 -10.13 10.73 2.49
N GLY A 360 -10.14 9.79 1.54
CA GLY A 360 -11.33 9.02 1.21
C GLY A 360 -12.51 9.94 0.88
N ILE A 361 -13.66 9.63 1.48
CA ILE A 361 -14.89 10.43 1.37
C ILE A 361 -14.76 11.87 1.92
N TYR A 362 -13.77 12.12 2.79
CA TYR A 362 -13.50 13.42 3.41
C TYR A 362 -12.31 14.13 2.78
N GLY A 363 -11.81 13.63 1.65
CA GLY A 363 -10.68 14.19 0.91
C GLY A 363 -10.73 15.70 0.73
N THR A 364 -9.54 16.29 0.67
CA THR A 364 -9.31 17.68 0.23
C THR A 364 -10.07 17.91 -1.06
N ARG A 365 -10.80 19.02 -1.14
CA ARG A 365 -11.67 19.32 -2.26
C ARG A 365 -11.59 20.76 -2.69
N VAL A 366 -11.87 20.94 -3.96
CA VAL A 366 -12.05 22.24 -4.60
C VAL A 366 -13.43 22.28 -5.23
N SER A 367 -14.13 23.37 -4.99
CA SER A 367 -15.44 23.65 -5.60
C SER A 367 -15.45 25.07 -6.14
N VAL A 368 -16.01 25.26 -7.33
CA VAL A 368 -16.22 26.57 -7.94
C VAL A 368 -17.72 26.83 -7.98
N TYR A 369 -18.15 27.92 -7.36
CA TYR A 369 -19.53 28.40 -7.43
C TYR A 369 -19.59 29.66 -8.30
N GLN A 370 -20.70 29.82 -9.00
CA GLN A 370 -21.02 31.01 -9.78
C GLN A 370 -22.39 31.52 -9.35
N LYS A 371 -22.46 32.80 -8.96
CA LYS A 371 -23.67 33.44 -8.46
C LYS A 371 -23.92 34.75 -9.17
N ALA A 372 -25.19 35.11 -9.37
CA ALA A 372 -25.52 36.45 -9.84
C ALA A 372 -25.17 37.47 -8.75
N LYS A 373 -24.67 38.63 -9.15
CA LYS A 373 -24.30 39.70 -8.22
C LYS A 373 -25.47 40.10 -7.34
N THR A 374 -26.67 40.18 -7.92
CA THR A 374 -27.92 40.51 -7.23
C THR A 374 -28.33 39.52 -6.13
N ASP A 375 -27.85 38.28 -6.19
CA ASP A 375 -28.19 37.24 -5.20
C ASP A 375 -27.45 37.45 -3.88
N LEU A 376 -26.30 38.13 -3.93
CA LEU A 376 -25.39 38.31 -2.78
C LEU A 376 -25.09 39.78 -2.46
N LEU A 377 -25.41 40.74 -3.34
CA LEU A 377 -25.09 42.16 -3.16
C LEU A 377 -26.34 43.04 -3.39
N PRO A 378 -26.78 43.83 -2.40
CA PRO A 378 -27.66 44.98 -2.62
C PRO A 378 -26.97 46.05 -3.50
N PRO A 379 -27.69 47.02 -4.11
CA PRO A 379 -27.04 48.09 -4.86
C PRO A 379 -26.03 48.89 -4.01
N GLN A 380 -24.83 49.18 -4.56
CA GLN A 380 -23.71 49.90 -3.91
C GLN A 380 -22.95 49.19 -2.78
N SER A 381 -22.73 47.88 -2.88
CA SER A 381 -22.04 47.11 -1.85
C SER A 381 -20.64 46.63 -2.26
N SER A 382 -19.76 46.49 -1.27
CA SER A 382 -18.37 46.07 -1.39
C SER A 382 -18.23 44.56 -1.49
N ILE A 383 -17.05 44.06 -1.90
CA ILE A 383 -16.78 42.62 -1.91
C ILE A 383 -16.84 41.99 -0.50
N PHE A 384 -16.64 42.80 0.55
CA PHE A 384 -16.80 42.40 1.93
C PHE A 384 -18.27 42.14 2.30
N ASP A 385 -19.21 42.92 1.73
CA ASP A 385 -20.64 42.70 1.92
C ASP A 385 -21.11 41.41 1.23
N ALA A 386 -20.56 41.10 0.04
CA ALA A 386 -20.78 39.83 -0.64
C ALA A 386 -20.30 38.66 0.23
N ALA A 387 -19.10 38.77 0.80
CA ALA A 387 -18.54 37.76 1.69
C ALA A 387 -19.42 37.54 2.92
N THR A 388 -19.97 38.60 3.51
CA THR A 388 -20.88 38.51 4.66
C THR A 388 -22.19 37.81 4.30
N ASN A 389 -22.80 38.11 3.16
CA ASN A 389 -24.00 37.43 2.70
C ASN A 389 -23.73 35.97 2.32
N TRP A 390 -22.56 35.68 1.75
CA TRP A 390 -22.12 34.32 1.48
C TRP A 390 -21.99 33.48 2.75
N VAL A 391 -21.45 34.05 3.84
CA VAL A 391 -21.40 33.39 5.17
C VAL A 391 -22.80 32.96 5.62
N LEU A 392 -23.80 33.82 5.50
CA LEU A 392 -25.18 33.50 5.89
C LEU A 392 -25.78 32.35 5.08
N GLU A 393 -25.40 32.23 3.81
CA GLU A 393 -25.83 31.11 2.97
C GLU A 393 -25.12 29.82 3.36
N ARG A 394 -23.80 29.85 3.54
CA ARG A 394 -23.02 28.67 3.96
C ARG A 394 -23.48 28.15 5.31
N GLN A 395 -23.81 29.03 6.25
CA GLN A 395 -24.33 28.64 7.56
C GLN A 395 -25.66 27.87 7.47
N LYS A 396 -26.48 28.11 6.45
CA LYS A 396 -27.74 27.37 6.23
C LYS A 396 -27.52 26.00 5.58
N GLN A 397 -26.45 25.87 4.79
CA GLN A 397 -26.18 24.67 3.99
C GLN A 397 -25.26 23.67 4.70
N LEU A 398 -24.36 24.15 5.56
CA LEU A 398 -23.31 23.34 6.16
C LEU A 398 -23.58 23.04 7.64
N PRO A 399 -23.71 21.75 8.03
CA PRO A 399 -23.82 21.36 9.43
C PRO A 399 -22.63 21.84 10.26
N GLY A 400 -22.90 22.30 11.48
CA GLY A 400 -21.82 22.71 12.41
C GLY A 400 -20.98 23.91 11.95
N TYR A 401 -21.47 24.71 10.99
CA TYR A 401 -20.75 25.86 10.45
C TYR A 401 -20.30 26.84 11.54
N ARG A 402 -19.00 27.18 11.52
CA ARG A 402 -18.42 28.21 12.38
C ARG A 402 -17.45 29.08 11.60
N LEU A 403 -17.74 30.38 11.56
CA LEU A 403 -16.87 31.38 10.96
C LEU A 403 -15.55 31.50 11.75
N LEU A 404 -14.43 31.56 11.04
CA LEU A 404 -13.10 31.80 11.59
C LEU A 404 -12.60 33.20 11.22
N SER A 405 -12.70 33.60 9.95
CA SER A 405 -12.26 34.92 9.49
C SER A 405 -12.99 35.38 8.23
N VAL A 406 -13.03 36.69 8.03
CA VAL A 406 -13.41 37.35 6.77
C VAL A 406 -12.38 38.43 6.51
N GLU A 407 -11.59 38.28 5.46
CA GLU A 407 -10.43 39.13 5.19
C GLU A 407 -10.47 39.66 3.74
N PRO A 408 -10.26 40.96 3.52
CA PRO A 408 -10.04 41.50 2.18
C PRO A 408 -8.67 41.04 1.67
N THR A 409 -8.60 40.66 0.39
CA THR A 409 -7.36 40.17 -0.23
C THR A 409 -7.28 40.59 -1.70
N GLN A 410 -6.19 40.21 -2.35
CA GLN A 410 -5.95 40.43 -3.77
C GLN A 410 -5.56 39.10 -4.41
N VAL A 411 -6.29 38.70 -5.45
CA VAL A 411 -6.01 37.47 -6.20
C VAL A 411 -5.76 37.87 -7.65
N GLN A 412 -4.55 37.59 -8.15
CA GLN A 412 -4.15 37.95 -9.52
C GLN A 412 -4.34 39.45 -9.84
N GLY A 413 -4.14 40.32 -8.85
CA GLY A 413 -4.31 41.78 -8.99
C GLY A 413 -5.76 42.27 -9.02
N ARG A 414 -6.73 41.40 -8.71
CA ARG A 414 -8.15 41.75 -8.56
C ARG A 414 -8.53 41.78 -7.08
N GLU A 415 -9.38 42.75 -6.71
CA GLU A 415 -9.99 42.78 -5.37
C GLU A 415 -10.77 41.50 -5.12
N ALA A 416 -10.49 40.89 -3.97
CA ALA A 416 -11.06 39.63 -3.54
C ALA A 416 -11.39 39.69 -2.04
N ALA A 417 -12.21 38.76 -1.57
CA ALA A 417 -12.41 38.52 -0.15
C ALA A 417 -12.28 37.03 0.14
N THR A 418 -11.65 36.68 1.27
CA THR A 418 -11.54 35.31 1.75
C THR A 418 -12.36 35.11 3.01
N VAL A 419 -13.13 34.03 3.05
CA VAL A 419 -13.94 33.61 4.19
C VAL A 419 -13.38 32.29 4.70
N GLY A 420 -12.76 32.30 5.87
CA GLY A 420 -12.30 31.09 6.56
C GLY A 420 -13.36 30.57 7.52
N PHE A 421 -13.66 29.28 7.49
CA PHE A 421 -14.65 28.65 8.38
C PHE A 421 -14.36 27.17 8.60
N VAL A 422 -15.07 26.56 9.54
CA VAL A 422 -15.14 25.11 9.74
C VAL A 422 -16.57 24.63 9.65
N TYR A 423 -16.76 23.36 9.29
CA TYR A 423 -18.07 22.69 9.27
C TYR A 423 -17.90 21.19 9.46
N LEU A 424 -18.99 20.49 9.78
CA LEU A 424 -19.01 19.03 9.87
C LEU A 424 -19.47 18.45 8.54
N MET A 425 -18.70 17.51 8.01
CA MET A 425 -19.11 16.71 6.86
C MET A 425 -19.58 15.34 7.31
N ASP A 426 -20.86 15.06 7.06
CA ASP A 426 -21.42 13.74 7.32
C ASP A 426 -20.95 12.72 6.28
N PRO A 427 -20.78 11.45 6.67
CA PRO A 427 -20.48 10.38 5.72
C PRO A 427 -21.64 10.19 4.74
N PRO A 428 -21.37 9.83 3.47
CA PRO A 428 -22.41 9.52 2.49
C PRO A 428 -23.36 8.42 2.98
N GLN A 429 -24.63 8.47 2.57
CA GLN A 429 -25.61 7.42 2.86
C GLN A 429 -25.12 6.06 2.32
N GLY A 430 -25.07 5.03 3.17
CA GLY A 430 -24.53 3.71 2.83
C GLY A 430 -23.08 3.47 3.25
N SER A 431 -22.42 4.45 3.87
CA SER A 431 -21.13 4.25 4.55
C SER A 431 -21.25 3.24 5.70
N ALA A 432 -20.15 2.56 6.03
CA ALA A 432 -20.13 1.54 7.08
C ALA A 432 -20.76 2.06 8.39
N SER A 433 -21.54 1.20 9.06
CA SER A 433 -22.18 1.55 10.34
C SER A 433 -21.12 2.00 11.35
N GLY A 434 -21.27 3.23 11.87
CA GLY A 434 -20.33 3.83 12.82
C GLY A 434 -19.38 4.89 12.22
N ALA A 435 -19.47 5.23 10.93
CA ALA A 435 -18.73 6.37 10.38
C ALA A 435 -19.14 7.68 11.07
N ILE A 436 -18.17 8.37 11.66
CA ILE A 436 -18.36 9.63 12.37
C ILE A 436 -18.16 10.80 11.39
N PRO A 437 -18.89 11.91 11.52
CA PRO A 437 -18.64 13.12 10.74
C PRO A 437 -17.22 13.65 10.95
N GLU A 438 -16.58 14.13 9.88
CA GLU A 438 -15.25 14.73 9.93
C GLU A 438 -15.35 16.25 10.06
N LEU A 439 -14.49 16.85 10.89
CA LEU A 439 -14.36 18.31 10.99
C LEU A 439 -13.56 18.85 9.81
N MET A 440 -14.23 19.55 8.91
CA MET A 440 -13.63 20.17 7.74
C MET A 440 -13.26 21.62 8.04
N ARG A 441 -12.09 22.06 7.58
CA ARG A 441 -11.69 23.47 7.54
C ARG A 441 -11.65 23.93 6.09
N ALA A 442 -12.23 25.09 5.82
CA ALA A 442 -12.41 25.61 4.48
C ALA A 442 -12.10 27.10 4.37
N VAL A 443 -11.70 27.50 3.16
CA VAL A 443 -11.52 28.90 2.77
C VAL A 443 -12.21 29.12 1.42
N ASP A 444 -13.17 30.02 1.41
CA ASP A 444 -13.86 30.46 0.20
C ASP A 444 -13.26 31.78 -0.24
N THR A 445 -12.82 31.86 -1.50
CA THR A 445 -12.25 33.07 -2.10
C THR A 445 -13.23 33.62 -3.13
N LEU A 446 -13.69 34.85 -2.92
CA LEU A 446 -14.69 35.51 -3.74
C LEU A 446 -14.03 36.56 -4.64
N ILE A 447 -14.41 36.57 -5.91
CA ILE A 447 -14.05 37.60 -6.90
C ILE A 447 -15.32 38.05 -7.61
N ILE A 448 -15.49 39.37 -7.74
CA ILE A 448 -16.58 39.96 -8.54
C ILE A 448 -16.05 40.19 -9.96
N SER A 449 -16.78 39.71 -10.96
CA SER A 449 -16.52 40.06 -12.36
C SER A 449 -17.83 40.26 -13.12
N GLY A 450 -17.98 41.44 -13.70
CA GLY A 450 -19.22 41.86 -14.36
C GLY A 450 -20.41 41.82 -13.39
N ASP A 451 -21.43 41.06 -13.77
CA ASP A 451 -22.67 40.86 -13.01
C ASP A 451 -22.68 39.52 -12.24
N GLN A 452 -21.51 38.93 -12.02
CA GLN A 452 -21.36 37.64 -11.36
C GLN A 452 -20.35 37.71 -10.21
N ILE A 453 -20.55 36.85 -9.23
CA ILE A 453 -19.60 36.55 -8.16
C ILE A 453 -19.13 35.11 -8.36
N TYR A 454 -17.82 34.96 -8.45
CA TYR A 454 -17.16 33.67 -8.59
C TYR A 454 -16.49 33.32 -7.27
N ILE A 455 -16.71 32.09 -6.82
CA ILE A 455 -16.28 31.65 -5.50
C ILE A 455 -15.48 30.37 -5.67
N LEU A 456 -14.19 30.40 -5.34
CA LEU A 456 -13.35 29.23 -5.26
C LEU A 456 -13.29 28.77 -3.80
N SER A 457 -13.93 27.64 -3.51
CA SER A 457 -13.92 26.99 -2.20
C SER A 457 -12.84 25.92 -2.17
N PHE A 458 -12.00 25.99 -1.14
CA PHE A 458 -11.03 24.95 -0.81
C PHE A 458 -11.34 24.41 0.58
N ALA A 459 -11.58 23.11 0.70
CA ALA A 459 -11.90 22.47 1.98
C ALA A 459 -11.13 21.17 2.18
N THR A 460 -10.78 20.84 3.41
CA THR A 460 -10.00 19.65 3.76
C THR A 460 -10.22 19.28 5.23
N PRO A 461 -9.94 18.05 5.67
CA PRO A 461 -9.97 17.70 7.08
C PRO A 461 -9.09 18.67 7.90
N SER A 462 -9.61 19.15 9.03
CA SER A 462 -8.99 20.25 9.78
C SER A 462 -7.56 19.93 10.24
N HIS A 463 -7.22 18.67 10.44
CA HIS A 463 -5.90 18.20 10.83
C HIS A 463 -4.87 18.22 9.67
N GLN A 464 -5.32 18.37 8.42
CA GLN A 464 -4.47 18.45 7.22
C GLN A 464 -4.33 19.88 6.69
N PHE A 465 -5.19 20.81 7.09
CA PHE A 465 -5.34 22.11 6.44
C PHE A 465 -4.02 22.87 6.23
N ASP A 466 -3.16 22.90 7.23
CA ASP A 466 -1.92 23.67 7.16
C ASP A 466 -0.85 22.99 6.28
N SER A 467 -0.81 21.64 6.22
CA SER A 467 0.18 20.89 5.43
C SER A 467 -0.07 20.96 3.92
N ILE A 468 -1.31 21.17 3.51
CA ILE A 468 -1.72 21.22 2.10
C ILE A 468 -2.04 22.63 1.59
N SER A 469 -1.66 23.66 2.36
CA SER A 469 -1.89 25.07 2.01
C SER A 469 -1.31 25.45 0.64
N HIS A 470 -0.20 24.81 0.24
CA HIS A 470 0.42 24.97 -1.08
C HIS A 470 -0.51 24.57 -2.24
N VAL A 471 -1.38 23.57 -2.07
CA VAL A 471 -2.37 23.16 -3.10
C VAL A 471 -3.37 24.27 -3.35
N ARG A 472 -3.86 24.92 -2.28
CA ARG A 472 -4.76 26.07 -2.38
C ARG A 472 -4.11 27.22 -3.15
N GLU A 473 -2.84 27.50 -2.91
CA GLU A 473 -2.10 28.54 -3.63
C GLU A 473 -1.97 28.23 -5.12
N GLN A 474 -1.71 26.97 -5.49
CA GLN A 474 -1.68 26.53 -6.89
C GLN A 474 -3.05 26.65 -7.57
N LEU A 475 -4.13 26.28 -6.86
CA LEU A 475 -5.50 26.45 -7.34
C LEU A 475 -5.80 27.94 -7.61
N LEU A 476 -5.48 28.82 -6.65
CA LEU A 476 -5.68 30.27 -6.81
C LEU A 476 -4.82 30.87 -7.93
N ALA A 477 -3.58 30.41 -8.10
CA ALA A 477 -2.70 30.88 -9.17
C ALA A 477 -3.17 30.47 -10.57
N SER A 478 -3.87 29.32 -10.68
CA SER A 478 -4.40 28.83 -11.95
C SER A 478 -5.82 29.29 -12.25
N TRP A 479 -6.57 29.75 -11.24
CA TRP A 479 -7.97 30.13 -11.36
C TRP A 479 -8.16 31.36 -12.25
N ARG A 480 -8.81 31.19 -13.41
CA ARG A 480 -9.12 32.28 -14.33
C ARG A 480 -10.60 32.63 -14.23
N VAL A 481 -10.86 33.89 -13.92
CA VAL A 481 -12.18 34.50 -13.85
C VAL A 481 -12.28 35.53 -14.99
N PRO A 482 -13.44 35.66 -15.68
CA PRO A 482 -13.62 36.59 -16.80
C PRO A 482 -13.19 38.02 -16.50
#